data_AF-A0A091SQT9-F1
#
_entry.id   AF-A0A091SQT9-F1
#
_cell.length_a   1.000
_cell.length_b   1.000
_cell.length_c   1.000
_cell.angle_alpha   90.00
_cell.angle_beta   90.00
_cell.angle_gamma   90.00
#
_symmetry.space_group_name_H-M   'P 1'
#
loop_
_entity.id
_entity.type
_entity.pdbx_description
1 polymer ?
#
loop_
_entity_poly.entity_id
_entity_poly.type
_entity_poly.pdbx_seq_one_letter_code
_entity_poly.pdbx_strand_id
1 'polypeptide(L)'
;QMVNVYRAHQHSCFLYLGSILVDEYGMEEGCRQGCCRGALCIPTFQLLEQPSGLQNHPDTVDDLFRLAARFIQRSPVTLLRSQVMIPILQWAIAATTLDHRDANCSVMKFLRDLIHTGVANDVSDPRGRSSSRGGILESWNHGIVEPSSRPPYTLPDVAEVLWEIMQIDRPTFCRWLENSLKGLPKETGGAIQVTHKQLTDFHKQVT
;
A
#
# COMPACT_ATOMS: atom_id res chain seq x y z
N GLN A 1 26.56 9.20 5.37
CA GLN A 1 26.58 8.96 6.84
C GLN A 1 25.26 8.41 7.37
N MET A 2 24.10 8.96 6.97
CA MET A 2 22.75 8.49 7.37
C MET A 2 22.55 6.96 7.33
N VAL A 3 22.84 6.32 6.19
CA VAL A 3 22.69 4.86 6.01
C VAL A 3 23.51 4.05 7.02
N ASN A 4 24.71 4.51 7.38
CA ASN A 4 25.57 3.78 8.32
C ASN A 4 25.00 3.85 9.73
N VAL A 5 24.46 5.01 10.12
CA VAL A 5 23.79 5.17 11.43
C VAL A 5 22.51 4.34 11.48
N TYR A 6 21.69 4.38 10.42
CA TYR A 6 20.44 3.62 10.37
C TYR A 6 20.65 2.10 10.46
N ARG A 7 21.77 1.59 9.92
CA ARG A 7 22.15 0.18 10.08
C ARG A 7 22.46 -0.22 11.51
N ALA A 8 23.01 0.69 12.31
CA ALA A 8 23.31 0.45 13.72
C ALA A 8 22.10 0.74 14.63
N HIS A 9 21.33 1.77 14.29
CA HIS A 9 20.20 2.28 15.07
C HIS A 9 19.06 2.66 14.13
N GLN A 10 18.00 1.83 14.10
CA GLN A 10 16.88 1.98 13.16
C GLN A 10 15.87 3.06 13.60
N HIS A 11 16.33 4.29 13.82
CA HIS A 11 15.43 5.41 14.11
C HIS A 11 14.59 5.75 12.88
N SER A 12 13.26 5.61 13.00
CA SER A 12 12.24 5.87 11.98
C SER A 12 12.41 7.25 11.30
N CYS A 13 12.82 8.27 12.06
CA CYS A 13 13.05 9.62 11.55
C CYS A 13 14.06 9.72 10.39
N PHE A 14 14.95 8.73 10.19
CA PHE A 14 15.81 8.67 9.01
C PHE A 14 15.06 8.31 7.72
N LEU A 15 14.01 7.49 7.83
CA LEU A 15 13.08 7.21 6.73
C LEU A 15 12.29 8.48 6.40
N TYR A 16 11.81 9.20 7.41
CA TYR A 16 11.14 10.49 7.22
C TYR A 16 12.06 11.53 6.57
N LEU A 17 13.29 11.68 7.05
CA LEU A 17 14.28 12.57 6.44
C LEU A 17 14.55 12.16 4.98
N GLY A 18 14.63 10.86 4.72
CA GLY A 18 14.68 10.32 3.35
C GLY A 18 13.50 10.80 2.50
N SER A 19 12.29 10.82 3.06
CA SER A 19 11.08 11.26 2.34
C SER A 19 11.18 12.73 1.94
N ILE A 20 11.73 13.59 2.81
CA ILE A 20 11.98 15.01 2.52
C ILE A 20 13.00 15.14 1.39
N LEU A 21 14.11 14.40 1.46
CA LEU A 21 15.14 14.44 0.41
C LEU A 21 14.58 14.00 -0.95
N VAL A 22 13.70 13.00 -0.97
CA VAL A 22 13.01 12.58 -2.21
C VAL A 22 12.02 13.63 -2.68
N ASP A 23 11.33 14.32 -1.78
CA ASP A 23 10.39 15.37 -2.12
C ASP A 23 11.09 16.54 -2.83
N GLU A 24 12.26 16.93 -2.32
CA GLU A 24 13.07 18.05 -2.84
C GLU A 24 13.85 17.66 -4.11
N TYR A 25 14.52 16.50 -4.11
CA TYR A 25 15.50 16.13 -5.16
C TYR A 25 15.07 14.96 -6.06
N GLY A 26 13.92 14.33 -5.81
CA GLY A 26 13.49 13.12 -6.54
C GLY A 26 13.25 13.31 -8.04
N MET A 27 13.06 14.57 -8.47
CA MET A 27 12.91 14.94 -9.87
C MET A 27 14.25 15.12 -10.60
N GLU A 28 15.37 15.29 -9.88
CA GLU A 28 16.69 15.54 -10.49
C GLU A 28 17.37 14.22 -10.92
N GLU A 29 17.73 14.09 -12.19
CA GLU A 29 18.30 12.84 -12.74
C GLU A 29 19.57 12.38 -12.01
N GLY A 30 20.41 13.32 -11.56
CA GLY A 30 21.62 13.01 -10.78
C GLY A 30 21.36 12.43 -9.39
N CYS A 31 20.18 12.69 -8.81
CA CYS A 31 19.83 12.29 -7.44
C CYS A 31 18.98 11.00 -7.39
N ARG A 32 18.30 10.63 -8.49
CA ARG A 32 17.44 9.44 -8.58
C ARG A 32 18.18 8.14 -8.30
N GLN A 33 19.41 7.98 -8.82
CA GLN A 33 20.20 6.75 -8.67
C GLN A 33 20.63 6.48 -7.21
N GLY A 34 20.83 7.54 -6.42
CA GLY A 34 21.32 7.45 -5.03
C GLY A 34 20.21 7.18 -4.02
N CYS A 35 19.05 7.81 -4.20
CA CYS A 35 17.93 7.74 -3.25
C CYS A 35 17.27 6.34 -3.20
N CYS A 36 17.20 5.61 -4.32
CA CYS A 36 16.45 4.34 -4.39
C CYS A 36 17.23 3.07 -3.99
N ARG A 37 18.46 3.16 -3.49
CA ARG A 37 19.36 1.98 -3.36
C ARG A 37 19.03 0.97 -2.25
N GLY A 38 17.79 0.91 -1.76
CA GLY A 38 17.34 -0.11 -0.79
C GLY A 38 18.11 -0.14 0.55
N ALA A 39 19.02 0.81 0.77
CA ALA A 39 19.96 0.77 1.88
C ALA A 39 19.29 1.08 3.22
N LEU A 40 18.19 1.84 3.20
CA LEU A 40 17.29 2.01 4.34
C LEU A 40 16.29 0.86 4.41
N CYS A 41 15.75 0.40 3.27
CA CYS A 41 14.75 -0.67 3.24
C CYS A 41 15.22 -1.98 3.88
N ILE A 42 16.47 -2.41 3.67
CA ILE A 42 16.95 -3.70 4.19
C ILE A 42 16.89 -3.75 5.73
N PRO A 43 17.52 -2.82 6.49
CA PRO A 43 17.37 -2.79 7.94
C PRO A 43 15.91 -2.60 8.40
N THR A 44 15.10 -1.85 7.65
CA THR A 44 13.67 -1.68 7.96
C THR A 44 12.92 -3.01 7.87
N PHE A 45 13.11 -3.78 6.81
CA PHE A 45 12.42 -5.06 6.65
C PHE A 45 12.86 -6.05 7.72
N GLN A 46 14.16 -6.12 8.03
CA GLN A 46 14.66 -6.95 9.13
C GLN A 46 14.04 -6.60 10.49
N LEU A 47 13.76 -5.32 10.72
CA LEU A 47 13.07 -4.87 11.93
C LEU A 47 11.59 -5.30 11.94
N LEU A 48 10.90 -5.17 10.80
CA LEU A 48 9.48 -5.54 10.67
C LEU A 48 9.23 -7.06 10.60
N GLU A 49 10.22 -7.84 10.17
CA GLU A 49 10.20 -9.32 10.16
C GLU A 49 10.20 -9.93 11.57
N GLN A 50 10.54 -9.14 12.60
CA GLN A 50 10.49 -9.61 13.99
C GLN A 50 9.07 -10.01 14.39
N PRO A 51 8.91 -10.92 15.37
CA PRO A 51 7.60 -11.24 15.93
C PRO A 51 6.86 -9.96 16.38
N SER A 52 5.67 -9.76 15.84
CA SER A 52 4.86 -8.54 16.04
C SER A 52 5.57 -7.23 15.63
N GLY A 53 6.49 -7.28 14.67
CA GLY A 53 7.30 -6.12 14.25
C GLY A 53 6.45 -4.93 13.80
N LEU A 54 5.34 -5.17 13.08
CA LEU A 54 4.40 -4.11 12.69
C LEU A 54 3.75 -3.42 13.89
N GLN A 55 3.37 -4.18 14.93
CA GLN A 55 2.76 -3.62 16.13
C GLN A 55 3.79 -2.93 17.04
N ASN A 56 5.02 -3.43 17.06
CA ASN A 56 6.09 -2.91 17.91
C ASN A 56 6.77 -1.67 17.32
N HIS A 57 6.71 -1.48 15.99
CA HIS A 57 7.39 -0.38 15.28
C HIS A 57 6.45 0.38 14.31
N PRO A 58 5.29 0.88 14.80
CA PRO A 58 4.32 1.57 13.93
C PRO A 58 4.83 2.90 13.37
N ASP A 59 5.74 3.56 14.07
CA ASP A 59 6.45 4.76 13.61
C ASP A 59 7.35 4.48 12.39
N THR A 60 8.00 3.32 12.40
CA THR A 60 8.81 2.84 11.28
C THR A 60 7.93 2.50 10.08
N VAL A 61 6.74 1.91 10.32
CA VAL A 61 5.75 1.67 9.27
C VAL A 61 5.28 2.99 8.66
N ASP A 62 4.88 3.96 9.49
CA ASP A 62 4.47 5.30 9.05
C ASP A 62 5.56 5.93 8.15
N ASP A 63 6.77 6.09 8.67
CA ASP A 63 7.84 6.78 7.95
C ASP A 63 8.33 6.01 6.70
N LEU A 64 8.28 4.67 6.70
CA LEU A 64 8.54 3.85 5.51
C LEU A 64 7.56 4.19 4.39
N PHE A 65 6.26 4.27 4.70
CA PHE A 65 5.24 4.53 3.70
C PHE A 65 5.15 6.01 3.31
N ARG A 66 5.56 6.94 4.19
CA ARG A 66 5.81 8.34 3.80
C ARG A 66 6.92 8.44 2.76
N LEU A 67 8.04 7.73 2.97
CA LEU A 67 9.14 7.66 2.00
C LEU A 67 8.68 7.03 0.68
N ALA A 68 7.97 5.91 0.74
CA ALA A 68 7.48 5.22 -0.45
C ALA A 68 6.49 6.08 -1.25
N ALA A 69 5.55 6.77 -0.58
CA ALA A 69 4.60 7.69 -1.22
C ALA A 69 5.32 8.84 -1.93
N ARG A 70 6.36 9.42 -1.31
CA ARG A 70 7.18 10.47 -1.95
C ARG A 70 7.91 9.97 -3.19
N PHE A 71 8.42 8.74 -3.17
CA PHE A 71 9.00 8.15 -4.37
C PHE A 71 7.98 7.96 -5.49
N ILE A 72 6.77 7.50 -5.19
CA ILE A 72 5.72 7.36 -6.20
C ILE A 72 5.33 8.71 -6.80
N GLN A 73 5.24 9.76 -5.98
CA GLN A 73 4.86 11.09 -6.45
C GLN A 73 5.97 11.79 -7.25
N ARG A 74 7.24 11.58 -6.89
CA ARG A 74 8.38 12.31 -7.51
C ARG A 74 9.16 11.51 -8.54
N SER A 75 9.24 10.19 -8.40
CA SER A 75 10.06 9.35 -9.27
C SER A 75 9.48 7.94 -9.41
N PRO A 76 8.23 7.80 -9.89
CA PRO A 76 7.51 6.54 -9.86
C PRO A 76 8.21 5.43 -10.62
N VAL A 77 8.74 5.74 -11.81
CA VAL A 77 9.47 4.76 -12.63
C VAL A 77 10.70 4.20 -11.89
N THR A 78 11.36 5.02 -11.09
CA THR A 78 12.56 4.61 -10.34
C THR A 78 12.21 3.61 -9.25
N LEU A 79 11.12 3.85 -8.51
CA LEU A 79 10.64 2.91 -7.48
C LEU A 79 10.03 1.65 -8.13
N LEU A 80 9.17 1.80 -9.13
CA LEU A 80 8.50 0.68 -9.80
C LEU A 80 9.47 -0.30 -10.48
N ARG A 81 10.61 0.18 -11.00
CA ARG A 81 11.67 -0.66 -11.57
C ARG A 81 12.67 -1.18 -10.53
N SER A 82 12.56 -0.76 -9.27
CA SER A 82 13.47 -1.17 -8.21
C SER A 82 13.11 -2.55 -7.66
N GLN A 83 14.13 -3.32 -7.29
CA GLN A 83 13.97 -4.64 -6.67
C GLN A 83 13.28 -4.56 -5.29
N VAL A 84 13.31 -3.40 -4.63
CA VAL A 84 12.64 -3.22 -3.32
C VAL A 84 11.13 -2.97 -3.43
N MET A 85 10.58 -2.78 -4.64
CA MET A 85 9.14 -2.52 -4.80
C MET A 85 8.29 -3.70 -4.32
N ILE A 86 8.71 -4.91 -4.67
CA ILE A 86 7.98 -6.14 -4.30
C ILE A 86 7.85 -6.28 -2.78
N PRO A 87 8.93 -6.21 -1.97
CA PRO A 87 8.78 -6.28 -0.52
C PRO A 87 8.03 -5.07 0.06
N ILE A 88 8.16 -3.86 -0.51
CA ILE A 88 7.35 -2.70 -0.07
C ILE A 88 5.85 -2.98 -0.24
N LEU A 89 5.43 -3.59 -1.35
CA LEU A 89 4.03 -3.97 -1.56
C LEU A 89 3.55 -5.01 -0.55
N GLN A 90 4.36 -6.04 -0.29
CA GLN A 90 4.02 -7.07 0.69
C GLN A 90 3.84 -6.47 2.08
N TRP A 91 4.73 -5.56 2.49
CA TRP A 91 4.60 -4.85 3.76
C TRP A 91 3.40 -3.89 3.78
N ALA A 92 3.06 -3.24 2.66
CA ALA A 92 1.89 -2.36 2.59
C ALA A 92 0.61 -3.16 2.83
N ILE A 93 0.48 -4.32 2.19
CA ILE A 93 -0.66 -5.22 2.36
C ILE A 93 -0.75 -5.70 3.81
N ALA A 94 0.35 -6.18 4.37
CA ALA A 94 0.40 -6.65 5.76
C ALA A 94 0.06 -5.53 6.77
N ALA A 95 0.52 -4.30 6.52
CA ALA A 95 0.28 -3.15 7.38
C ALA A 95 -1.16 -2.60 7.31
N THR A 96 -1.96 -2.98 6.32
CA THR A 96 -3.36 -2.50 6.21
C THR A 96 -4.27 -2.99 7.35
N THR A 97 -3.85 -3.97 8.13
CA THR A 97 -4.56 -4.53 9.29
C THR A 97 -3.96 -4.10 10.62
N LEU A 98 -2.87 -3.32 10.61
CA LEU A 98 -2.25 -2.76 11.80
C LEU A 98 -3.24 -1.80 12.46
N ASP A 99 -3.50 -1.87 13.76
CA ASP A 99 -4.34 -0.86 14.45
C ASP A 99 -3.48 0.31 14.94
N HIS A 100 -3.04 1.15 14.00
CA HIS A 100 -2.35 2.39 14.31
C HIS A 100 -2.72 3.47 13.31
N ARG A 101 -3.19 4.62 13.81
CA ARG A 101 -3.79 5.68 12.98
C ARG A 101 -2.84 6.23 11.92
N ASP A 102 -1.68 6.73 12.33
CA ASP A 102 -0.77 7.43 11.42
C ASP A 102 -0.11 6.47 10.41
N ALA A 103 0.36 5.32 10.88
CA ALA A 103 0.82 4.22 10.05
C ALA A 103 -0.21 3.81 8.97
N ASN A 104 -1.48 3.57 9.34
CA ASN A 104 -2.51 3.26 8.35
C ASN A 104 -2.71 4.38 7.34
N CYS A 105 -2.80 5.63 7.81
CA CYS A 105 -2.98 6.78 6.94
C CYS A 105 -1.88 6.85 5.89
N SER A 106 -0.61 6.66 6.30
CA SER A 106 0.52 6.63 5.38
C SER A 106 0.52 5.42 4.44
N VAL A 107 0.15 4.23 4.92
CA VAL A 107 -0.01 3.02 4.08
C VAL A 107 -1.08 3.22 3.01
N MET A 108 -2.28 3.67 3.41
CA MET A 108 -3.40 3.88 2.50
C MET A 108 -3.10 4.98 1.49
N LYS A 109 -2.46 6.07 1.93
CA LYS A 109 -1.99 7.13 1.04
C LYS A 109 -1.01 6.62 0.00
N PHE A 110 -0.02 5.82 0.41
CA PHE A 110 0.91 5.18 -0.53
C PHE A 110 0.19 4.29 -1.54
N LEU A 111 -0.72 3.43 -1.08
CA LEU A 111 -1.49 2.53 -1.95
C LEU A 111 -2.35 3.32 -2.96
N ARG A 112 -3.05 4.35 -2.49
CA ARG A 112 -3.85 5.26 -3.33
C ARG A 112 -2.97 5.94 -4.38
N ASP A 113 -1.87 6.57 -3.97
CA ASP A 113 -0.96 7.27 -4.87
C ASP A 113 -0.33 6.31 -5.90
N LEU A 114 -0.02 5.08 -5.49
CA LEU A 114 0.52 4.05 -6.37
C LEU A 114 -0.48 3.64 -7.46
N ILE A 115 -1.73 3.36 -7.08
CA ILE A 115 -2.80 3.05 -8.03
C ILE A 115 -2.99 4.23 -8.98
N HIS A 116 -3.15 5.43 -8.42
CA HIS A 116 -3.36 6.66 -9.18
C HIS A 116 -2.22 6.93 -10.17
N THR A 117 -0.97 6.67 -9.77
CA THR A 117 0.20 6.87 -10.64
C THR A 117 0.27 5.82 -11.76
N GLY A 118 -0.31 4.64 -11.54
CA GLY A 118 -0.62 3.67 -12.59
C GLY A 118 -1.61 4.20 -13.63
N VAL A 119 -2.48 5.14 -13.25
CA VAL A 119 -3.45 5.84 -14.12
C VAL A 119 -2.88 7.10 -14.77
N ALA A 120 -2.11 7.91 -14.04
CA ALA A 120 -1.63 9.20 -14.55
C ALA A 120 -0.53 9.07 -15.63
N ASN A 121 0.26 7.99 -15.61
CA ASN A 121 1.32 7.76 -16.60
C ASN A 121 0.83 7.15 -17.93
N ASP A 122 -0.49 6.95 -18.10
CA ASP A 122 -1.10 6.34 -19.29
C ASP A 122 -0.92 7.16 -20.58
N VAL A 123 -0.45 8.40 -20.47
CA VAL A 123 -0.23 9.30 -21.59
C VAL A 123 1.08 8.99 -22.35
N SER A 124 2.04 8.28 -21.73
CA SER A 124 3.43 8.27 -22.25
C SER A 124 3.97 6.92 -22.78
N ASP A 125 3.55 5.76 -22.26
CA ASP A 125 4.04 4.44 -22.75
C ASP A 125 3.01 3.30 -22.66
N PRO A 126 2.30 3.00 -23.77
CA PRO A 126 1.27 1.96 -23.85
C PRO A 126 1.74 0.50 -23.74
N ARG A 127 3.04 0.18 -23.90
CA ARG A 127 3.48 -1.21 -24.17
C ARG A 127 4.04 -1.96 -22.96
N GLY A 128 4.44 -1.25 -21.91
CA GLY A 128 4.71 -1.86 -20.59
C GLY A 128 3.46 -2.19 -19.77
N ARG A 129 2.26 -1.88 -20.31
CA ARG A 129 0.96 -1.74 -19.62
C ARG A 129 0.44 -2.94 -18.83
N SER A 130 0.48 -4.16 -19.35
CA SER A 130 -0.49 -5.19 -18.96
C SER A 130 0.01 -6.18 -17.90
N SER A 131 1.28 -6.59 -17.94
CA SER A 131 1.80 -7.62 -17.03
C SER A 131 2.01 -7.13 -15.60
N SER A 132 2.47 -5.90 -15.39
CA SER A 132 2.72 -5.35 -14.05
C SER A 132 1.43 -4.93 -13.34
N ARG A 133 0.44 -4.45 -14.10
CA ARG A 133 -0.87 -4.01 -13.60
C ARG A 133 -1.70 -5.18 -13.06
N GLY A 134 -1.84 -6.25 -13.84
CA GLY A 134 -2.63 -7.42 -13.43
C GLY A 134 -2.07 -8.07 -12.16
N GLY A 135 -0.74 -8.23 -12.08
CA GLY A 135 -0.10 -8.89 -10.94
C GLY A 135 -0.19 -8.13 -9.62
N ILE A 136 -0.03 -6.79 -9.65
CA ILE A 136 -0.21 -5.96 -8.44
C ILE A 136 -1.66 -6.02 -7.98
N LEU A 137 -2.58 -5.82 -8.90
CA LEU A 137 -4.01 -5.74 -8.61
C LEU A 137 -4.54 -7.10 -8.10
N GLU A 138 -4.08 -8.23 -8.66
CA GLU A 138 -4.40 -9.58 -8.15
C GLU A 138 -3.86 -9.84 -6.75
N SER A 139 -2.63 -9.40 -6.44
CA SER A 139 -2.04 -9.56 -5.10
C SER A 139 -2.80 -8.78 -4.01
N TRP A 140 -3.59 -7.77 -4.40
CA TRP A 140 -4.32 -6.90 -3.46
C TRP A 140 -5.72 -7.41 -3.12
N ASN A 141 -6.27 -8.31 -3.93
CA ASN A 141 -7.61 -8.87 -3.74
C ASN A 141 -7.81 -9.49 -2.35
N HIS A 142 -6.80 -10.20 -1.84
CA HIS A 142 -6.87 -10.85 -0.53
C HIS A 142 -6.62 -9.89 0.64
N GLY A 143 -5.80 -8.85 0.44
CA GLY A 143 -5.30 -8.02 1.53
C GLY A 143 -6.18 -6.84 1.93
N ILE A 144 -6.85 -6.21 0.96
CA ILE A 144 -7.61 -4.96 1.18
C ILE A 144 -9.10 -5.26 1.42
N VAL A 145 -9.63 -6.29 0.76
CA VAL A 145 -11.08 -6.58 0.77
C VAL A 145 -11.49 -7.45 1.96
N GLU A 146 -10.55 -8.10 2.67
CA GLU A 146 -10.86 -8.83 3.90
C GLU A 146 -11.05 -7.85 5.09
N PRO A 147 -12.27 -7.67 5.63
CA PRO A 147 -12.60 -6.57 6.55
C PRO A 147 -12.42 -6.92 8.04
N SER A 148 -12.05 -8.16 8.38
CA SER A 148 -12.43 -8.78 9.66
C SER A 148 -11.75 -8.24 10.91
N SER A 149 -10.85 -7.26 10.82
CA SER A 149 -10.18 -6.66 11.98
C SER A 149 -9.79 -5.18 11.83
N ARG A 150 -10.45 -4.40 10.97
CA ARG A 150 -10.07 -2.99 10.77
C ARG A 150 -10.82 -2.02 11.69
N PRO A 151 -10.12 -1.03 12.28
CA PRO A 151 -10.77 0.05 13.01
C PRO A 151 -11.64 0.92 12.08
N PRO A 152 -12.84 1.37 12.52
CA PRO A 152 -13.77 2.14 11.68
C PRO A 152 -13.21 3.46 11.14
N TYR A 153 -12.18 4.03 11.80
CA TYR A 153 -11.57 5.28 11.35
C TYR A 153 -10.80 5.14 10.03
N THR A 154 -10.46 3.92 9.61
CA THR A 154 -9.74 3.65 8.34
C THR A 154 -10.67 3.58 7.13
N LEU A 155 -11.99 3.55 7.33
CA LEU A 155 -12.97 3.36 6.26
C LEU A 155 -12.89 4.42 5.14
N PRO A 156 -12.72 5.73 5.43
CA PRO A 156 -12.57 6.73 4.38
C PRO A 156 -11.33 6.46 3.50
N ASP A 157 -10.19 6.17 4.12
CA ASP A 157 -8.93 5.94 3.41
C ASP A 157 -8.99 4.65 2.55
N VAL A 158 -9.60 3.59 3.09
CA VAL A 158 -9.86 2.35 2.33
C VAL A 158 -10.80 2.62 1.16
N ALA A 159 -11.86 3.42 1.36
CA ALA A 159 -12.79 3.75 0.29
C ALA A 159 -12.11 4.50 -0.86
N GLU A 160 -11.17 5.41 -0.58
CA GLU A 160 -10.40 6.09 -1.63
C GLU A 160 -9.54 5.10 -2.44
N VAL A 161 -8.89 4.15 -1.77
CA VAL A 161 -8.10 3.10 -2.45
C VAL A 161 -8.99 2.23 -3.33
N LEU A 162 -10.14 1.78 -2.83
CA LEU A 162 -11.11 0.99 -3.60
C LEU A 162 -11.66 1.78 -4.80
N TRP A 163 -11.91 3.08 -4.62
CA TRP A 163 -12.35 3.98 -5.68
C TRP A 163 -11.32 4.06 -6.81
N GLU A 164 -10.04 4.28 -6.49
CA GLU A 164 -8.97 4.31 -7.49
C GLU A 164 -8.88 2.98 -8.27
N ILE A 165 -9.00 1.83 -7.59
CA ILE A 165 -9.01 0.51 -8.26
C ILE A 165 -10.19 0.41 -9.24
N MET A 166 -11.38 0.86 -8.82
CA MET A 166 -12.57 0.86 -9.65
C MET A 166 -12.43 1.76 -10.89
N GLN A 167 -11.75 2.90 -10.77
CA GLN A 167 -11.48 3.78 -11.92
C GLN A 167 -10.56 3.12 -12.97
N ILE A 168 -9.69 2.19 -12.55
CA ILE A 168 -8.80 1.48 -13.47
C ILE A 168 -9.53 0.38 -14.25
N ASP A 169 -10.22 -0.51 -13.54
CA ASP A 169 -10.86 -1.68 -14.13
C ASP A 169 -12.09 -2.07 -13.31
N ARG A 170 -13.18 -1.34 -13.54
CA ARG A 170 -14.48 -1.58 -12.90
C ARG A 170 -14.96 -3.03 -13.07
N PRO A 171 -14.95 -3.65 -14.27
CA PRO A 171 -15.34 -5.06 -14.41
C PRO A 171 -14.56 -6.03 -13.51
N THR A 172 -13.23 -5.88 -13.46
CA THR A 172 -12.38 -6.73 -12.61
C THR A 172 -12.65 -6.47 -11.13
N PHE A 173 -12.78 -5.19 -10.73
CA PHE A 173 -13.12 -4.80 -9.37
C PHE A 173 -14.47 -5.37 -8.91
N CYS A 174 -15.51 -5.29 -9.75
CA CYS A 174 -16.83 -5.84 -9.44
C CYS A 174 -16.76 -7.34 -9.14
N ARG A 175 -15.99 -8.10 -9.94
CA ARG A 175 -15.79 -9.55 -9.76
C ARG A 175 -15.04 -9.86 -8.46
N TRP A 176 -14.04 -9.07 -8.10
CA TRP A 176 -13.30 -9.24 -6.86
C TRP A 176 -14.13 -8.92 -5.64
N LEU A 177 -14.83 -7.78 -5.64
CA LEU A 177 -15.73 -7.42 -4.56
C LEU A 177 -16.78 -8.51 -4.33
N GLU A 178 -17.36 -9.04 -5.40
CA GLU A 178 -18.31 -10.16 -5.32
C GLU A 178 -17.66 -11.41 -4.68
N ASN A 179 -16.47 -11.80 -5.12
CA ASN A 179 -15.76 -12.96 -4.58
C ASN A 179 -15.41 -12.80 -3.09
N SER A 180 -14.95 -11.62 -2.69
CA SER A 180 -14.61 -11.34 -1.30
C SER A 180 -15.85 -11.31 -0.41
N LEU A 181 -16.96 -10.70 -0.87
CA LEU A 181 -18.25 -10.74 -0.15
C LEU A 181 -18.79 -12.17 -0.01
N LYS A 182 -18.54 -13.05 -0.99
CA LYS A 182 -18.92 -14.47 -0.90
C LYS A 182 -18.11 -15.22 0.16
N GLY A 183 -16.84 -14.86 0.35
CA GLY A 183 -15.91 -15.48 1.29
C GLY A 183 -16.04 -15.02 2.75
N LEU A 184 -16.82 -13.97 3.02
CA LEU A 184 -17.04 -13.50 4.40
C LEU A 184 -17.77 -14.55 5.26
N PRO A 185 -17.44 -14.65 6.57
CA PRO A 185 -18.19 -15.46 7.50
C PRO A 185 -19.60 -14.86 7.69
N LYS A 186 -20.61 -15.52 7.11
CA LYS A 186 -22.02 -15.05 7.14
C LYS A 186 -22.73 -15.44 8.45
N GLU A 187 -22.16 -16.41 9.16
CA GLU A 187 -22.70 -16.96 10.39
C GLU A 187 -21.59 -17.03 11.45
N THR A 188 -21.93 -16.68 12.68
CA THR A 188 -21.04 -16.86 13.83
C THR A 188 -21.89 -17.40 14.98
N GLY A 189 -21.53 -18.59 15.48
CA GLY A 189 -22.30 -19.24 16.55
C GLY A 189 -23.75 -19.57 16.20
N GLY A 190 -24.07 -19.81 14.93
CA GLY A 190 -25.43 -20.12 14.46
C GLY A 190 -26.36 -18.91 14.29
N ALA A 191 -25.88 -17.69 14.56
CA ALA A 191 -26.59 -16.46 14.25
C ALA A 191 -26.17 -15.92 12.88
N ILE A 192 -27.15 -15.55 12.05
CA ILE A 192 -26.92 -14.85 10.77
C ILE A 192 -26.42 -13.44 11.10
N GLN A 193 -25.16 -13.17 10.77
CA GLN A 193 -24.54 -11.86 10.99
C GLN A 193 -24.77 -10.93 9.80
N VAL A 194 -24.76 -11.47 8.59
CA VAL A 194 -24.97 -10.72 7.35
C VAL A 194 -25.86 -11.50 6.39
N THR A 195 -26.95 -10.88 5.96
CA THR A 195 -27.90 -11.47 5.00
C THR A 195 -27.39 -11.39 3.56
N HIS A 196 -27.88 -12.28 2.69
CA HIS A 196 -27.59 -12.21 1.26
C HIS A 196 -28.00 -10.85 0.66
N LYS A 197 -29.16 -10.31 1.08
CA LYS A 197 -29.64 -9.00 0.63
C LYS A 197 -28.66 -7.88 1.00
N GLN A 198 -28.15 -7.85 2.23
CA GLN A 198 -27.16 -6.84 2.65
C GLN A 198 -25.88 -6.91 1.81
N LEU A 199 -25.39 -8.12 1.48
CA LEU A 199 -24.22 -8.28 0.61
C LEU A 199 -24.50 -7.77 -0.81
N THR A 200 -25.66 -8.08 -1.37
CA THR A 200 -26.06 -7.61 -2.71
C THR A 200 -26.26 -6.09 -2.74
N ASP A 201 -26.91 -5.51 -1.74
CA ASP A 201 -27.16 -4.08 -1.65
C ASP A 201 -25.83 -3.32 -1.46
N PHE A 202 -24.91 -3.83 -0.66
CA PHE A 202 -23.57 -3.26 -0.51
C PHE A 202 -22.78 -3.29 -1.82
N HIS A 203 -22.74 -4.44 -2.51
CA HIS A 203 -22.08 -4.56 -3.81
C HIS A 203 -22.61 -3.53 -4.82
N LYS A 204 -23.93 -3.34 -4.89
CA LYS A 204 -24.58 -2.34 -5.74
C LYS A 204 -24.32 -0.88 -5.34
N GLN A 205 -24.09 -0.60 -4.06
CA GLN A 205 -23.80 0.76 -3.59
C GLN A 205 -22.36 1.17 -3.93
N VAL A 206 -21.43 0.21 -3.92
CA VAL A 206 -20.01 0.45 -4.18
C VAL A 206 -19.69 0.44 -5.67
N THR A 207 -20.36 -0.43 -6.45
CA THR A 207 -20.06 -0.64 -7.88
C THR A 207 -20.91 0.17 -8.83
#